data_AF-A0A842SW02-F1
#
_entry.id   AF-A0A842SW02-F1
#
_cell.length_a   1.000
_cell.length_b   1.000
_cell.length_c   1.000
_cell.angle_alpha   90.00
_cell.angle_beta   90.00
_cell.angle_gamma   90.00
#
_symmetry.space_group_name_H-M   'P 1'
#
loop_
_entity.id
_entity.type
_entity.pdbx_description
1 polymer ?
#
loop_
_entity_poly.entity_id
_entity_poly.type
_entity_poly.pdbx_seq_one_letter_code
_entity_poly.pdbx_strand_id
1 'polypeptide(L)'
;MVTINKDEILKKGYVDVKVRAEGMRQSHRLHVKKQQTAHGLVPMLVAQHYIPRKELVKLAEQFQLPVKHKDVVALPKGKMPKDFAEPGTKPAKVKIEADTVEAEVED
;
A
#
# COMPACT_ATOMS: atom_id res chain seq x y z
N MET A 1 -11.15 4.84 23.05
CA MET A 1 -10.80 4.72 21.61
C MET A 1 -9.29 4.55 21.55
N VAL A 2 -8.78 3.44 20.99
CA VAL A 2 -7.33 3.27 20.82
C VAL A 2 -6.94 4.06 19.59
N THR A 3 -6.38 5.25 19.78
CA THR A 3 -5.83 6.08 18.72
C THR A 3 -4.54 5.42 18.25
N ILE A 4 -4.64 4.47 17.31
CA ILE A 4 -3.46 3.81 16.78
C ILE A 4 -2.72 4.83 15.92
N ASN A 5 -1.58 5.30 16.40
CA ASN A 5 -0.85 6.37 15.76
C ASN A 5 0.10 5.81 14.67
N LYS A 6 0.16 6.47 13.51
CA LYS A 6 0.95 6.01 12.35
C LYS A 6 2.43 5.81 12.72
N ASP A 7 3.00 6.74 13.48
CA ASP A 7 4.39 6.69 13.91
C ASP A 7 4.70 5.49 14.80
N GLU A 8 3.75 5.04 15.62
CA GLU A 8 3.93 3.86 16.46
C GLU A 8 3.95 2.58 15.62
N ILE A 9 3.10 2.49 14.59
CA ILE A 9 3.08 1.36 13.66
C ILE A 9 4.42 1.27 12.93
N LEU A 10 4.92 2.41 12.43
CA LEU A 10 6.21 2.47 11.74
C LEU A 10 7.38 2.09 12.65
N LYS A 11 7.36 2.50 13.93
CA LYS A 11 8.38 2.10 14.92
C LYS A 11 8.30 0.63 15.32
N LYS A 12 7.08 0.09 15.53
CA LYS A 12 6.87 -1.32 15.89
C LYS A 12 7.18 -2.27 14.74
N GLY A 13 7.03 -1.81 13.50
CA GLY A 13 7.24 -2.63 12.31
C GLY A 13 6.08 -3.60 12.01
N TYR A 14 4.99 -3.56 12.78
CA TYR A 14 3.78 -4.33 12.52
C TYR A 14 2.54 -3.70 13.17
N VAL A 15 1.36 -4.10 12.70
CA VAL A 15 0.07 -3.79 13.32
C VAL A 15 -0.84 -5.01 13.24
N ASP A 16 -1.49 -5.33 14.36
CA ASP A 16 -2.50 -6.38 14.43
C ASP A 16 -3.87 -5.78 14.12
N VAL A 17 -4.55 -6.32 13.11
CA VAL A 17 -5.83 -5.81 12.61
C VAL A 17 -6.89 -6.89 12.67
N LYS A 18 -8.13 -6.48 12.94
CA LYS A 18 -9.30 -7.37 12.91
C LYS A 18 -10.11 -7.04 11.66
N VAL A 19 -10.16 -7.97 10.71
CA VAL A 19 -10.93 -7.82 9.46
C VAL A 19 -12.10 -8.77 9.45
N ARG A 20 -13.15 -8.40 8.72
CA ARG A 20 -14.23 -9.34 8.38
C ARG A 20 -13.98 -9.93 6.99
N ALA A 21 -13.71 -11.23 6.94
CA ALA A 21 -13.67 -12.01 5.71
C ALA A 21 -14.81 -13.02 5.75
N GLU A 22 -15.69 -12.98 4.74
CA GLU A 22 -16.76 -13.99 4.55
C GLU A 22 -17.67 -14.19 5.78
N GLY A 23 -17.98 -13.10 6.50
CA GLY A 23 -18.83 -13.14 7.69
C GLY A 23 -18.09 -13.53 8.99
N MET A 24 -16.85 -13.99 8.92
CA MET A 24 -16.02 -14.29 10.10
C MET A 24 -15.06 -13.15 10.44
N ARG A 25 -14.84 -12.92 11.73
CA ARG A 25 -13.81 -11.99 12.21
C ARG A 25 -12.47 -12.72 12.29
N GLN A 26 -11.51 -12.27 11.50
CA GLN A 26 -10.15 -12.79 11.48
C GLN A 26 -9.19 -11.73 12.00
N SER A 27 -8.18 -12.16 12.76
CA SER A 27 -7.11 -11.27 13.21
C SER A 27 -5.88 -11.54 12.37
N HIS A 28 -5.35 -10.50 11.70
CA HIS A 28 -4.18 -10.58 10.85
C HIS A 28 -3.11 -9.64 11.36
N ARG A 29 -1.86 -10.10 11.34
CA ARG A 29 -0.70 -9.23 11.57
C ARG A 29 -0.20 -8.69 10.24
N LEU A 30 -0.25 -7.38 10.08
CA LEU A 30 0.34 -6.67 8.95
C LEU A 30 1.74 -6.22 9.32
N HIS A 31 2.73 -6.53 8.49
CA HIS A 31 4.10 -6.10 8.72
C HIS A 31 4.41 -4.85 7.91
N VAL A 32 5.08 -3.88 8.52
CA VAL A 32 5.62 -2.72 7.79
C VAL A 32 6.83 -3.19 6.99
N LYS A 33 6.77 -3.08 5.67
CA LYS A 33 7.90 -3.27 4.77
C LYS A 33 8.14 -2.00 3.98
N LYS A 34 9.39 -1.58 3.88
CA LYS A 34 9.80 -0.51 2.98
C LYS A 34 9.96 -1.12 1.58
N GLN A 35 9.11 -0.72 0.64
CA GLN A 35 9.22 -1.15 -0.75
C GLN A 35 9.86 -0.04 -1.58
N GLN A 36 10.84 -0.40 -2.40
CA GLN A 36 11.38 0.52 -3.39
C GLN A 36 10.33 0.74 -4.48
N THR A 37 9.94 2.00 -4.67
CA THR A 37 9.03 2.43 -5.74
C THR A 37 9.75 3.41 -6.66
N ALA A 38 9.12 3.75 -7.79
CA ALA A 38 9.58 4.79 -8.71
C ALA A 38 9.80 6.16 -8.02
N HIS A 39 9.19 6.37 -6.85
CA HIS A 39 9.23 7.64 -6.12
C HIS A 39 10.13 7.61 -4.88
N GLY A 40 10.74 6.46 -4.57
CA GLY A 40 11.59 6.28 -3.40
C GLY A 40 11.17 5.07 -2.55
N LEU A 41 11.73 4.98 -1.34
CA LEU A 41 11.33 3.98 -0.35
C LEU A 41 10.00 4.40 0.27
N VAL A 42 8.99 3.53 0.12
CA VAL A 42 7.64 3.74 0.65
C VAL A 42 7.38 2.68 1.71
N PRO A 43 7.06 3.05 2.96
CA PRO A 43 6.60 2.11 3.96
C PRO A 43 5.18 1.65 3.63
N MET A 44 4.99 0.33 3.50
CA MET A 44 3.71 -0.30 3.20
C MET A 44 3.41 -1.40 4.22
N LEU A 45 2.14 -1.55 4.57
CA LEU A 45 1.64 -2.63 5.40
C LEU A 45 1.39 -3.87 4.55
N VAL A 46 2.14 -4.94 4.78
CA VAL A 46 2.05 -6.18 4.01
C VAL A 46 1.27 -7.23 4.78
N ALA A 47 0.16 -7.66 4.18
CA ALA A 47 -0.64 -8.78 4.64
C ALA A 47 -0.10 -10.10 4.09
N GLN A 48 0.09 -11.09 4.95
CA GLN A 48 0.45 -12.46 4.53
C GLN A 48 -0.79 -13.26 4.10
N HIS A 49 -1.88 -13.12 4.83
CA HIS A 49 -3.15 -13.81 4.58
C HIS A 49 -4.07 -12.99 3.70
N TYR A 50 -5.01 -13.68 3.03
CA TYR A 50 -6.01 -13.04 2.22
C TYR A 50 -6.85 -12.05 3.04
N ILE A 51 -6.90 -10.81 2.56
CA ILE A 51 -7.79 -9.77 3.10
C ILE A 51 -8.62 -9.27 1.92
N PRO A 52 -9.96 -9.27 2.03
CA PRO A 52 -10.81 -8.80 0.95
C PRO A 52 -10.55 -7.33 0.65
N ARG A 53 -10.62 -6.97 -0.64
CA ARG A 53 -10.25 -5.62 -1.14
C ARG A 53 -10.95 -4.48 -0.38
N LYS A 54 -12.22 -4.65 -0.01
CA LYS A 54 -12.97 -3.65 0.78
C LYS A 54 -12.33 -3.39 2.15
N GLU A 55 -11.84 -4.42 2.82
CA GLU A 55 -11.17 -4.28 4.11
C GLU A 55 -9.76 -3.70 3.93
N LEU A 56 -9.02 -4.06 2.88
CA LEU A 56 -7.73 -3.45 2.57
C LEU A 56 -7.82 -1.93 2.43
N VAL A 57 -8.84 -1.43 1.71
CA VAL A 57 -9.07 0.02 1.53
C VAL A 57 -9.40 0.68 2.87
N LYS A 58 -10.26 0.07 3.69
CA LYS A 58 -10.57 0.60 5.03
C LYS A 58 -9.34 0.67 5.92
N LEU A 59 -8.50 -0.36 5.92
CA LEU A 59 -7.25 -0.38 6.69
C LEU A 59 -6.30 0.71 6.18
N ALA A 60 -6.19 0.89 4.87
CA ALA A 60 -5.37 1.94 4.29
C ALA A 60 -5.86 3.35 4.69
N GLU A 61 -7.16 3.58 4.68
CA GLU A 61 -7.79 4.83 5.15
C GLU A 61 -7.59 5.03 6.66
N GLN A 62 -7.76 3.97 7.46
CA GLN A 62 -7.65 4.02 8.92
C GLN A 62 -6.22 4.31 9.39
N PHE A 63 -5.23 3.64 8.79
CA PHE A 63 -3.83 3.82 9.17
C PHE A 63 -3.12 4.90 8.38
N GLN A 64 -3.79 5.50 7.39
CA GLN A 64 -3.21 6.48 6.48
C GLN A 64 -1.88 5.96 5.91
N LEU A 65 -1.84 4.68 5.54
CA LEU A 65 -0.68 3.97 5.02
C LEU A 65 -1.09 3.05 3.87
N PRO A 66 -0.25 2.84 2.86
CA PRO A 66 -0.49 1.84 1.83
C PRO A 66 -0.56 0.44 2.43
N VAL A 67 -1.53 -0.37 2.00
CA VAL A 67 -1.65 -1.78 2.41
C VAL A 67 -1.52 -2.66 1.18
N LYS A 68 -0.61 -3.64 1.21
CA LYS A 68 -0.35 -4.58 0.13
C LYS A 68 -0.73 -6.00 0.56
N HIS A 69 -1.45 -6.70 -0.31
CA HIS A 69 -1.67 -8.14 -0.21
C HIS A 69 -1.36 -8.77 -1.57
N LYS A 70 -0.34 -9.65 -1.61
CA LYS A 70 0.19 -10.22 -2.86
C LYS A 70 0.44 -9.10 -3.90
N ASP A 71 -0.26 -9.14 -5.03
CA ASP A 71 -0.14 -8.19 -6.14
C ASP A 71 -1.10 -6.99 -6.02
N VAL A 72 -1.98 -6.99 -5.02
CA VAL A 72 -2.96 -5.92 -4.80
C VAL A 72 -2.41 -4.91 -3.81
N VAL A 73 -2.36 -3.65 -4.23
CA VAL A 73 -2.03 -2.51 -3.37
C VAL A 73 -3.27 -1.65 -3.20
N ALA A 74 -3.67 -1.44 -1.95
CA ALA A 74 -4.69 -0.47 -1.55
C ALA A 74 -4.01 0.78 -1.01
N LEU A 75 -4.38 1.93 -1.58
CA LEU A 75 -3.96 3.25 -1.12
C LEU A 75 -5.13 3.94 -0.42
N PRO A 76 -4.87 4.78 0.59
CA PRO A 76 -5.90 5.67 1.12
C PRO A 76 -6.39 6.62 0.04
N LYS A 77 -7.69 6.98 0.11
CA LYS A 77 -8.30 7.88 -0.88
C LYS A 77 -7.58 9.21 -0.96
N GLY A 78 -7.39 9.68 -2.19
CA GLY A 78 -6.76 10.98 -2.47
C GLY A 78 -5.24 11.01 -2.27
N LYS A 79 -4.60 9.88 -1.95
CA LYS A 79 -3.14 9.79 -1.80
C LYS A 79 -2.52 8.93 -2.89
N MET A 80 -1.37 9.38 -3.36
CA MET A 80 -0.53 8.69 -4.32
C MET A 80 0.67 8.05 -3.61
N PRO A 81 1.35 7.06 -4.24
CA PRO A 81 2.57 6.48 -3.67
C PRO A 81 3.67 7.51 -3.40
N LYS A 82 3.66 8.64 -4.14
CA LYS A 82 4.55 9.79 -3.95
C LYS A 82 4.43 10.42 -2.56
N ASP A 83 3.22 10.50 -2.01
CA ASP A 83 2.94 11.13 -0.71
C ASP A 83 3.53 10.35 0.48
N PHE A 84 3.94 9.11 0.24
CA PHE A 84 4.52 8.23 1.26
C PHE A 84 6.01 7.99 1.08
N ALA A 85 6.63 8.56 0.04
CA ALA A 85 8.06 8.43 -0.18
C ALA A 85 8.83 9.19 0.90
N GLU A 86 9.84 8.55 1.49
CA GLU A 86 10.74 9.23 2.42
C GLU A 86 11.49 10.37 1.69
N PRO A 87 11.38 11.64 2.15
CA PRO A 87 11.99 12.79 1.50
C PRO A 87 13.52 12.65 1.56
N GLY A 88 14.14 12.29 0.44
CA GLY A 88 15.58 12.07 0.35
C GLY A 88 15.98 10.78 -0.36
N THR A 89 15.05 9.84 -0.57
CA THR A 89 15.32 8.66 -1.38
C THR A 89 15.12 9.02 -2.85
N LYS A 90 16.22 9.11 -3.62
CA LYS A 90 16.16 9.42 -5.06
C LYS A 90 15.14 8.52 -5.75
N PRO A 91 14.24 9.05 -6.59
CA PRO A 91 13.38 8.21 -7.41
C PRO A 91 14.28 7.30 -8.25
N ALA A 92 14.04 5.99 -8.18
CA ALA A 92 14.66 5.08 -9.15
C ALA A 92 14.22 5.60 -10.53
N LYS A 93 15.18 6.03 -11.36
CA LYS A 93 14.93 6.40 -12.75
C LYS A 93 14.31 5.18 -13.43
N VAL A 94 12.98 5.09 -13.44
CA VAL A 94 12.27 4.18 -14.32
C VAL A 94 12.49 4.75 -15.72
N LYS A 95 13.41 4.14 -16.47
CA LYS A 95 13.38 4.24 -17.93
C LYS A 95 12.07 3.59 -18.34
N ILE A 96 11.06 4.41 -18.61
CA ILE A 96 9.87 3.98 -19.31
C ILE A 96 10.33 3.91 -20.76
N GLU A 97 10.84 2.76 -21.19
CA GLU A 97 10.90 2.45 -22.61
C GLU A 97 9.43 2.33 -23.04
N ALA A 98 8.96 3.37 -23.72
CA ALA A 98 7.66 3.42 -24.34
C ALA A 98 7.69 2.46 -25.52
N ASP A 99 7.38 1.18 -25.26
CA ASP A 99 7.16 0.20 -26.31
C ASP A 99 5.66 0.19 -26.66
N THR A 100 5.38 0.82 -27.80
CA THR A 100 4.57 0.31 -28.91
C THR A 100 3.14 -0.17 -28.60
N VAL A 101 2.12 0.57 -29.08
CA VAL A 101 1.28 0.13 -30.21
C VAL A 101 0.80 1.37 -30.97
N GLU A 102 1.07 1.35 -32.27
CA GLU A 102 0.77 2.34 -33.29
C GLU A 102 -0.73 2.63 -33.40
N ALA A 103 -1.05 3.92 -33.53
CA ALA A 103 -2.32 4.37 -34.07
C ALA A 103 -2.18 4.42 -35.59
N GLU A 104 -2.70 3.41 -36.28
CA GLU A 104 -3.08 3.55 -37.69
C GLU A 104 -4.57 3.91 -37.72
N VAL A 105 -4.84 5.13 -38.17
CA VAL A 105 -6.15 5.56 -38.66
C VAL A 105 -6.01 5.55 -40.18
N GLU A 106 -6.71 4.64 -40.85
CA GLU A 106 -6.98 4.74 -42.29
C GLU A 106 -8.50 4.68 -42.52
N ASP A 107 -8.96 5.75 -43.18
CA ASP A 107 -10.25 6.12 -43.81
C ASP A 107 -11.60 5.80 -43.15
#